data_AF-A0A2X4WNT0-F1
#
_entry.id   AF-A0A2X4WNT0-F1
#
_cell.length_a   1.000
_cell.length_b   1.000
_cell.length_c   1.000
_cell.angle_alpha   90.00
_cell.angle_beta   90.00
_cell.angle_gamma   90.00
#
_symmetry.space_group_name_H-M   'P 1'
#
loop_
_entity.id
_entity.type
_entity.pdbx_description
1 polymer ?
#
loop_
_entity_poly.entity_id
_entity_poly.type
_entity_poly.pdbx_seq_one_letter_code
_entity_poly.pdbx_strand_id
1 'polypeptide(L)' 'MFTFIMVLSILICIIVVAVTALVTSKAYSFKHTVDPVDKKTYGNDINSNINR' A
#
# COMPACT_ATOMS: atom_id res chain seq x y z
N MET A 1 -36.60 23.71 -8.50
CA MET A 1 -35.43 24.30 -7.82
C MET A 1 -34.68 23.27 -6.97
N PHE A 2 -35.34 22.52 -6.07
CA PHE A 2 -34.70 21.48 -5.24
C PHE A 2 -34.30 20.18 -5.96
N THR A 3 -35.00 19.80 -7.03
CA THR A 3 -34.69 18.60 -7.83
C THR A 3 -33.27 18.63 -8.40
N PHE A 4 -32.79 19.81 -8.81
CA PHE A 4 -31.43 20.00 -9.28
C PHE A 4 -30.40 19.73 -8.17
N ILE A 5 -30.69 20.17 -6.94
CA ILE A 5 -29.83 19.97 -5.77
C ILE A 5 -29.77 18.48 -5.40
N MET A 6 -30.91 17.77 -5.46
CA MET A 6 -30.97 16.33 -5.20
C MET A 6 -30.10 15.54 -6.20
N VAL A 7 -30.22 15.86 -7.49
CA VAL A 7 -29.44 15.20 -8.55
C VAL A 7 -27.95 15.55 -8.44
N LEU A 8 -27.63 16.82 -8.18
CA LEU A 8 -26.25 17.28 -8.05
C LEU A 8 -25.54 16.66 -6.85
N SER A 9 -26.23 16.49 -5.72
CA SER A 9 -25.68 15.84 -4.52
C SER A 9 -25.28 14.39 -4.79
N ILE A 10 -26.15 13.63 -5.46
CA ILE A 10 -25.87 12.22 -5.79
C ILE A 10 -24.70 12.13 -6.77
N LEU A 11 -24.65 13.02 -7.77
CA LEU A 11 -23.56 13.08 -8.73
C LEU A 11 -22.21 13.34 -8.05
N ILE A 12 -22.14 14.29 -7.12
CA ILE A 12 -20.92 14.62 -6.37
C ILE A 12 -20.48 13.42 -5.50
N CYS A 13 -21.41 12.73 -4.83
CA CYS A 13 -21.08 11.53 -4.05
C CYS A 13 -20.41 10.45 -4.92
N ILE A 14 -20.92 10.20 -6.12
CA ILE A 14 -20.34 9.21 -7.05
C ILE A 14 -18.91 9.62 -7.45
N ILE A 15 -18.69 10.89 -7.77
CA ILE A 15 -17.37 11.41 -8.14
C ILE A 15 -16.39 11.28 -6.97
N VAL A 16 -16.80 11.65 -5.76
CA VAL A 16 -15.95 11.56 -4.56
C VAL A 16 -15.55 10.11 -4.30
N VAL A 17 -16.49 9.16 -4.34
CA VAL A 17 -16.20 7.73 -4.15
C VAL A 17 -15.20 7.21 -5.20
N ALA A 18 -15.38 7.59 -6.47
CA ALA A 18 -14.45 7.21 -7.53
C ALA A 18 -13.04 7.77 -7.29
N VAL A 19 -12.92 9.06 -6.94
CA VAL A 19 -11.62 9.69 -6.62
C VAL A 19 -10.97 9.03 -5.40
N THR A 20 -11.73 8.74 -4.35
CA THR A 20 -11.22 8.07 -3.16
C THR A 20 -10.68 6.67 -3.50
N ALA A 21 -11.41 5.86 -4.26
CA ALA A 21 -10.95 4.53 -4.66
C ALA A 21 -9.65 4.58 -5.48
N LEU A 22 -9.51 5.57 -6.37
CA LEU A 22 -8.30 5.79 -7.16
C LEU A 22 -7.09 6.15 -6.28
N VAL A 23 -7.26 7.07 -5.32
CA VAL A 23 -6.21 7.49 -4.38
C VAL A 23 -5.82 6.34 -3.45
N THR A 24 -6.81 5.61 -2.94
CA THR A 24 -6.62 4.45 -2.07
C THR A 24 -5.89 3.30 -2.78
N SER A 25 -6.19 3.05 -4.07
CA SER A 25 -5.46 2.03 -4.86
C SER A 25 -3.96 2.34 -4.97
N LYS A 26 -3.58 3.62 -5.09
CA LYS A 26 -2.16 4.03 -5.07
C LYS A 26 -1.52 3.83 -3.70
N ALA A 27 -2.27 4.06 -2.62
CA ALA A 27 -1.78 3.87 -1.25
C ALA A 27 -1.59 2.39 -0.90
N TYR A 28 -2.51 1.50 -1.29
CA TYR A 28 -2.33 0.05 -1.10
C TYR A 28 -1.24 -0.52 -2.01
N SER A 29 -1.01 0.10 -3.17
CA SER A 29 0.12 -0.26 -4.04
C SER A 29 1.47 0.14 -3.45
N PHE A 30 1.49 0.99 -2.41
CA PHE A 30 2.67 1.20 -1.59
C PHE A 30 2.88 -0.05 -0.75
N LYS A 31 3.64 -1.00 -1.32
CA LYS A 31 4.18 -2.15 -0.59
C LYS A 31 4.72 -1.63 0.74
N HIS A 32 4.22 -2.15 1.85
CA HIS A 32 5.08 -2.27 3.02
C HIS A 32 6.36 -2.93 2.49
N THR A 33 7.47 -2.19 2.49
CA THR A 33 8.79 -2.79 2.43
C THR A 33 8.83 -3.69 3.66
N VAL A 34 8.37 -4.92 3.47
CA VAL A 34 8.75 -6.02 4.34
C VAL A 34 10.22 -6.13 4.01
N ASP A 35 11.04 -5.49 4.83
CA ASP A 35 12.48 -5.48 4.67
C ASP A 35 12.88 -6.93 4.36
N PRO A 36 13.56 -7.15 3.22
CA PRO A 36 13.97 -8.50 2.87
C PRO A 36 14.83 -9.00 4.03
N VAL A 37 14.36 -10.05 4.72
CA VAL A 37 15.19 -10.74 5.71
C VAL A 37 16.47 -11.14 5.00
N ASP A 38 17.58 -10.56 5.43
CA ASP A 38 18.90 -10.79 4.87
C ASP A 38 19.21 -12.29 4.91
N LYS A 39 19.08 -12.94 3.75
CA LYS A 39 19.47 -14.34 3.52
C LYS A 39 21.01 -14.46 3.44
N LYS A 40 21.73 -13.83 4.36
CA LYS A 40 23.20 -13.75 4.35
C LYS A 40 23.87 -14.09 5.69
N THR A 41 23.12 -14.40 6.76
CA THR A 41 23.74 -14.66 8.09
C THR A 41 23.17 -15.88 8.79
N TYR A 42 23.08 -17.03 8.12
CA TYR A 42 22.75 -18.30 8.78
C TYR A 42 23.59 -19.46 8.24
N GLY A 43 24.93 -19.37 8.27
CA GLY A 43 25.73 -20.52 7.84
C GLY A 43 27.24 -20.33 7.67
N ASN A 44 27.81 -19.18 8.02
CA ASN A 44 29.25 -18.92 7.89
C ASN A 44 29.96 -18.71 9.24
N ASP A 45 29.24 -18.86 10.35
CA ASP A 45 29.72 -18.76 11.72
C ASP A 45 30.44 -20.02 12.22
N ILE A 46 30.21 -21.19 11.60
CA ILE A 46 30.87 -22.45 12.02
C ILE A 46 32.29 -22.60 11.44
N ASN A 47 32.55 -22.15 10.20
CA ASN A 47 33.83 -22.42 9.53
C ASN A 47 34.97 -21.47 9.95
N SER A 48 34.63 -20.26 10.42
CA SER A 48 35.59 -19.25 10.89
C SER A 48 36.26 -19.61 12.22
N ASN A 49 35.61 -20.45 13.04
CA ASN A 49 36.14 -20.86 14.34
C ASN A 49 37.10 -22.06 14.26
N ILE A 50 37.09 -22.83 13.16
CA ILE A 50 37.99 -23.98 12.97
C ILE A 50 39.36 -23.55 12.40
N ASN A 51 39.43 -22.39 11.75
CA ASN A 51 40.65 -21.83 11.14
C ASN A 51 41.30 -20.70 11.98
N ARG A 52 41.08 -20.66 13.30
CA ARG A 52 41.75 -19.71 14.22
C ARG A 52 42.45 -20.44 15.35
#